data_AF-A0A9Q0AKD3-F1
#
_entry.id   AF-A0A9Q0AKD3-F1
#
_cell.length_a   1.000
_cell.length_b   1.000
_cell.length_c   1.000
_cell.angle_alpha   90.00
_cell.angle_beta   90.00
_cell.angle_gamma   90.00
#
_symmetry.space_group_name_H-M   'P 1'
#
loop_
_entity.id
_entity.type
_entity.pdbx_description
1 polymer ?
#
loop_
_entity_poly.entity_id
_entity_poly.type
_entity_poly.pdbx_seq_one_letter_code
_entity_poly.pdbx_strand_id
1 'polypeptide(L)'
;MAERQAARLLRPWLLSSTASLRPLMTPARILSQKTQPAASVCRHFSVQTPARRKYDTTVKRRGAGGGDKPLPIDLDNVSILIPMTFVAPPLRRWPRDSPVKFAQMAYAVAKNKLMNWLYMKLHKIYSKPSWRTRALFKPKKAAIVPTARDLHARMNAAIARGDKDELRRVCTQELYQKLAGVVDARPRGQSMRWELVSPPRARLTDDKIAMMPLTQAESRTIRQAIVTISSTQRVSKVDNAHGGLEVPGSVKTKDMVEHLVLTAFLDDKTWQSAPWKIWGTLPETTLEGYQEEVQAYEAMSTEQNSK
;
A
#
# COMPACT_ATOMS: atom_id res chain seq x y z
N MET A 1 10.52 5.33 -21.26
CA MET A 1 10.95 6.23 -20.16
C MET A 1 10.39 5.87 -18.77
N ALA A 2 9.48 4.88 -18.64
CA ALA A 2 8.84 4.49 -17.36
C ALA A 2 9.69 3.57 -16.45
N GLU A 3 10.69 2.85 -16.98
CA GLU A 3 11.52 1.92 -16.18
C GLU A 3 12.54 2.61 -15.27
N ARG A 4 12.96 3.84 -15.59
CA ARG A 4 13.98 4.56 -14.80
C ARG A 4 13.45 5.12 -13.47
N GLN A 5 12.13 5.17 -13.28
CA GLN A 5 11.50 5.66 -12.04
C GLN A 5 11.12 4.53 -11.07
N ALA A 6 10.77 3.33 -11.56
CA ALA A 6 10.59 2.15 -10.72
C ALA A 6 11.88 1.75 -9.99
N ALA A 7 13.03 1.93 -10.65
CA ALA A 7 14.34 1.72 -10.05
C ALA A 7 14.69 2.72 -8.93
N ARG A 8 14.00 3.86 -8.80
CA ARG A 8 14.24 4.85 -7.72
C ARG A 8 13.48 4.54 -6.43
N LEU A 9 12.40 3.76 -6.49
CA LEU A 9 11.56 3.44 -5.32
C LEU A 9 12.05 2.23 -4.50
N LEU A 10 13.03 1.49 -5.02
CA LEU A 10 13.68 0.35 -4.34
C LEU A 10 15.07 0.69 -3.74
N ARG A 11 15.54 1.92 -3.90
CA ARG A 11 16.98 2.25 -3.80
C ARG A 11 17.62 2.57 -2.44
N PRO A 12 16.96 2.97 -1.33
CA PRO A 12 17.77 3.51 -0.22
C PRO A 12 18.40 2.49 0.72
N TRP A 13 18.09 1.19 0.61
CA TRP A 13 18.67 0.17 1.48
C TRP A 13 19.68 -0.75 0.77
N LEU A 14 19.62 -0.91 -0.56
CA LEU A 14 20.27 -2.03 -1.24
C LEU A 14 21.46 -1.71 -2.17
N LEU A 15 21.87 -0.44 -2.36
CA LEU A 15 23.12 -0.15 -3.07
C LEU A 15 23.88 1.04 -2.45
N SER A 16 25.04 0.73 -1.87
CA SER A 16 26.15 1.68 -1.78
C SER A 16 27.46 0.89 -1.65
N SER A 17 28.17 0.70 -2.77
CA SER A 17 29.60 1.01 -2.89
C SER A 17 30.24 0.35 -4.12
N THR A 18 30.76 1.19 -5.04
CA THR A 18 32.07 1.12 -5.72
C THR A 18 32.24 2.51 -6.38
N ALA A 19 33.25 3.35 -6.24
CA ALA A 19 34.51 3.37 -5.52
C ALA A 19 34.98 4.84 -5.42
N SER A 20 35.74 5.18 -4.35
CA SER A 20 37.01 5.92 -4.33
C SER A 20 37.34 6.85 -5.52
N LEU A 21 37.65 8.14 -5.34
CA LEU A 21 38.99 8.63 -4.96
C LEU A 21 38.95 10.06 -4.35
N ARG A 22 39.85 10.33 -3.39
CA ARG A 22 40.24 11.68 -2.89
C ARG A 22 41.27 12.35 -3.83
N PRO A 23 41.58 13.66 -3.71
CA PRO A 23 42.54 14.21 -2.70
C PRO A 23 41.98 15.46 -1.95
N LEU A 24 42.15 15.63 -0.63
CA LEU A 24 43.24 16.23 0.20
C LEU A 24 43.31 17.78 0.25
N MET A 25 43.52 18.30 1.49
CA MET A 25 43.80 19.69 1.96
C MET A 25 42.55 20.62 2.10
N THR A 26 42.24 21.40 3.14
CA THR A 26 42.91 21.97 4.35
C THR A 26 41.81 22.55 5.30
N PRO A 27 42.11 23.11 6.51
CA PRO A 27 41.22 23.06 7.67
C PRO A 27 40.39 24.33 8.00
N ALA A 28 39.50 24.12 8.99
CA ALA A 28 38.96 25.07 9.98
C ALA A 28 37.86 26.07 9.57
N ARG A 29 36.66 25.84 10.12
CA ARG A 29 35.96 26.83 10.96
C ARG A 29 34.80 26.18 11.73
N ILE A 30 34.88 26.29 13.05
CA ILE A 30 33.82 25.96 14.00
C ILE A 30 32.72 27.01 13.83
N LEU A 31 31.51 26.57 13.45
CA LEU A 31 30.31 27.38 13.61
C LEU A 31 29.12 26.46 13.95
N SER A 32 28.56 26.77 15.11
CA SER A 32 27.36 26.25 15.74
C SER A 32 26.27 25.81 14.75
N GLN A 33 26.01 24.49 14.68
CA GLN A 33 24.84 23.96 14.00
C GLN A 33 23.68 23.88 14.97
N LYS A 34 22.74 24.81 14.79
CA LYS A 34 21.38 24.78 15.33
C LYS A 34 20.70 23.51 14.81
N THR A 35 20.31 22.63 15.73
CA THR A 35 19.62 21.36 15.48
C THR A 35 18.33 21.63 14.70
N GLN A 36 18.31 21.29 13.41
CA GLN A 36 17.08 21.25 12.62
C GLN A 36 16.33 19.95 12.96
N PRO A 37 15.01 19.98 13.21
CA PRO A 37 14.24 18.76 13.35
C PRO A 37 14.22 18.02 12.01
N ALA A 38 14.59 16.75 12.03
CA ALA A 38 14.65 15.88 10.86
C ALA A 38 13.29 15.90 10.11
N ALA A 39 13.32 16.33 8.85
CA ALA A 39 12.17 16.25 7.97
C ALA A 39 11.78 14.76 7.79
N SER A 40 10.57 14.41 8.20
CA SER A 40 10.02 13.06 8.02
C SER A 40 9.89 12.75 6.53
N VAL A 41 10.71 11.82 6.03
CA VAL A 41 10.67 11.39 4.62
C VAL A 41 9.54 10.37 4.44
N CYS A 42 8.42 10.77 3.83
CA CYS A 42 7.40 9.84 3.33
C CYS A 42 8.00 8.94 2.24
N ARG A 43 7.80 7.63 2.33
CA ARG A 43 8.20 6.68 1.27
C ARG A 43 7.00 6.01 0.66
N HIS A 44 7.11 5.80 -0.65
CA HIS A 44 6.06 5.30 -1.52
C HIS A 44 6.51 3.98 -2.15
N PHE A 45 5.95 2.87 -1.70
CA PHE A 45 5.78 1.69 -2.52
C PHE A 45 4.38 1.76 -3.11
N SER A 46 4.22 2.62 -4.12
CA SER A 46 3.01 2.62 -4.93
C SER A 46 3.09 1.46 -5.91
N VAL A 47 2.08 0.60 -5.89
CA VAL A 47 1.77 -0.20 -7.08
C VAL A 47 1.22 0.81 -8.07
N GLN A 48 2.06 1.27 -9.01
CA GLN A 48 1.53 1.85 -10.24
C GLN A 48 0.61 0.81 -10.83
N THR A 49 -0.68 1.10 -10.90
CA THR A 49 -1.63 0.35 -11.73
C THR A 49 -1.00 0.31 -13.11
N PRO A 50 -0.66 -0.88 -13.65
CA PRO A 50 -0.05 -0.94 -14.96
C PRO A 50 -1.02 -0.30 -15.96
N ALA A 51 -0.52 0.65 -16.77
CA ALA A 51 -1.22 1.07 -17.97
C ALA A 51 -1.59 -0.20 -18.75
N ARG A 52 -2.90 -0.41 -18.91
CA ARG A 52 -3.60 -1.46 -19.65
C ARG A 52 -2.65 -2.30 -20.51
N ARG A 53 -2.10 -3.39 -19.95
CA ARG A 53 -1.49 -4.45 -20.75
C ARG A 53 -2.62 -4.98 -21.62
N LYS A 54 -2.54 -4.74 -22.95
CA LYS A 54 -3.41 -5.42 -23.91
C LYS A 54 -3.18 -6.91 -23.67
N TYR A 55 -4.19 -7.60 -23.16
CA TYR A 55 -4.19 -9.05 -23.13
C TYR A 55 -4.09 -9.51 -24.59
N ASP A 56 -2.97 -10.13 -24.93
CA ASP A 56 -2.79 -10.74 -26.23
C ASP A 56 -3.65 -12.01 -26.27
N THR A 57 -4.85 -11.88 -26.82
CA THR A 57 -5.78 -12.99 -27.07
C THR A 57 -5.30 -13.80 -28.26
N THR A 58 -4.20 -14.53 -28.10
CA THR A 58 -3.77 -15.58 -29.03
C THR A 58 -3.73 -16.91 -28.29
N VAL A 59 -4.89 -17.35 -27.81
CA VAL A 59 -5.09 -18.72 -27.34
C VAL A 59 -5.25 -19.61 -28.56
N LYS A 60 -4.19 -20.38 -28.83
CA LYS A 60 -4.13 -21.43 -29.84
C LYS A 60 -5.18 -22.50 -29.50
N ARG A 61 -6.28 -22.52 -30.25
CA ARG A 61 -7.32 -23.56 -30.20
C ARG A 61 -6.68 -24.95 -30.33
N ARG A 62 -6.69 -25.72 -29.24
CA ARG A 62 -6.52 -27.17 -29.25
C ARG A 62 -7.64 -27.79 -28.41
N GLY A 63 -8.37 -28.71 -29.05
CA GLY A 63 -9.12 -29.78 -28.37
C GLY A 63 -10.49 -29.39 -27.84
N ALA A 64 -11.52 -29.76 -28.60
CA ALA A 64 -12.90 -29.86 -28.14
C ALA A 64 -13.04 -30.95 -27.07
N GLY A 65 -13.86 -30.69 -26.05
CA GLY A 65 -14.34 -31.71 -25.11
C GLY A 65 -14.05 -31.41 -23.64
N GLY A 66 -14.83 -30.51 -23.04
CA GLY A 66 -14.82 -30.29 -21.59
C GLY A 66 -15.76 -29.16 -21.24
N GLY A 67 -16.82 -29.42 -20.49
CA GLY A 67 -17.79 -28.40 -20.10
C GLY A 67 -17.10 -27.20 -19.45
N ASP A 68 -17.34 -26.02 -20.01
CA ASP A 68 -16.81 -24.73 -19.55
C ASP A 68 -17.34 -24.44 -18.14
N LYS A 69 -16.66 -24.98 -17.13
CA LYS A 69 -16.70 -24.40 -15.79
C LYS A 69 -15.80 -23.17 -15.86
N PRO A 70 -16.31 -21.94 -15.66
CA PRO A 70 -15.45 -20.77 -15.58
C PRO A 70 -14.39 -21.06 -14.52
N LEU A 71 -13.11 -20.92 -14.89
CA LEU A 71 -12.02 -21.13 -13.95
C LEU A 71 -12.26 -20.18 -12.75
N PRO A 72 -12.23 -20.69 -11.51
CA PRO A 72 -12.43 -19.84 -10.34
C PRO A 72 -11.36 -18.75 -10.37
N ILE A 73 -11.80 -17.49 -10.41
CA ILE A 73 -10.88 -16.36 -10.36
C ILE A 73 -10.21 -16.40 -8.99
N ASP A 74 -8.91 -16.66 -8.99
CA ASP A 74 -8.12 -16.66 -7.77
C ASP A 74 -8.01 -15.20 -7.26
N LEU A 75 -8.80 -14.93 -6.22
CA LEU A 75 -8.94 -13.62 -5.59
C LEU A 75 -7.61 -13.07 -5.10
N ASP A 76 -6.63 -13.94 -4.82
CA ASP A 76 -5.30 -13.53 -4.42
C ASP A 76 -4.54 -12.79 -5.53
N ASN A 77 -4.91 -13.03 -6.80
CA ASN A 77 -4.34 -12.35 -7.97
C ASN A 77 -5.04 -11.03 -8.32
N VAL A 78 -6.17 -10.71 -7.69
CA VAL A 78 -6.89 -9.46 -7.96
C VAL A 78 -6.43 -8.37 -7.01
N SER A 79 -5.63 -7.45 -7.52
CA SER A 79 -5.03 -6.35 -6.78
C SER A 79 -5.47 -5.03 -7.41
N ILE A 80 -6.58 -4.49 -6.92
CA ILE A 80 -7.10 -3.19 -7.35
C ILE A 80 -7.06 -2.21 -6.17
N LEU A 81 -6.85 -0.93 -6.46
CA LEU A 81 -7.09 0.14 -5.49
C LEU A 81 -8.48 0.71 -5.75
N ILE A 82 -9.30 0.83 -4.70
CA ILE A 82 -10.63 1.45 -4.82
C ILE A 82 -10.42 2.91 -5.23
N PRO A 83 -11.08 3.38 -6.30
CA PRO A 83 -10.93 4.75 -6.77
C PRO A 83 -11.33 5.75 -5.69
N MET A 84 -10.83 6.98 -5.83
CA MET A 84 -11.09 8.09 -4.92
C MET A 84 -10.55 7.83 -3.51
N THR A 85 -9.49 7.03 -3.39
CA THR A 85 -8.81 6.79 -2.11
C THR A 85 -8.04 8.03 -1.70
N PHE A 86 -8.40 8.59 -0.54
CA PHE A 86 -7.91 9.90 -0.13
C PHE A 86 -7.05 9.81 1.13
N VAL A 87 -5.77 10.13 0.99
CA VAL A 87 -4.81 10.22 2.09
C VAL A 87 -4.49 11.68 2.34
N ALA A 88 -5.25 12.31 3.24
CA ALA A 88 -5.09 13.73 3.49
C ALA A 88 -3.72 14.05 4.11
N PRO A 89 -2.94 14.99 3.52
CA PRO A 89 -1.71 15.46 4.15
C PRO A 89 -2.04 16.16 5.48
N PRO A 90 -1.06 16.29 6.40
CA PRO A 90 -1.21 17.11 7.59
C PRO A 90 -1.67 18.53 7.24
N LEU A 91 -2.55 19.12 8.07
CA LEU A 91 -3.11 20.46 7.86
C LEU A 91 -2.07 21.57 7.63
N ARG A 92 -0.82 21.36 8.09
CA ARG A 92 0.30 22.29 7.87
C ARG A 92 0.76 22.33 6.41
N ARG A 93 0.55 21.26 5.65
CA ARG A 93 0.92 21.10 4.23
C ARG A 93 -0.24 21.33 3.27
N TRP A 94 -1.38 21.79 3.78
CA TRP A 94 -2.49 22.17 2.92
C TRP A 94 -2.14 23.46 2.16
N PRO A 95 -2.70 23.67 0.95
CA PRO A 95 -2.44 24.86 0.16
C PRO A 95 -2.98 26.09 0.89
N ARG A 96 -2.11 26.83 1.57
CA ARG A 96 -2.45 28.05 2.34
C ARG A 96 -2.36 29.32 1.50
N ASP A 97 -1.74 29.23 0.32
CA ASP A 97 -1.52 30.36 -0.58
C ASP A 97 -2.82 30.86 -1.20
N SER A 98 -3.86 30.01 -1.26
CA SER A 98 -5.17 30.37 -1.79
C SER A 98 -6.29 29.83 -0.91
N PRO A 99 -7.21 30.69 -0.40
CA PRO A 99 -8.35 30.25 0.39
C PRO A 99 -9.29 29.34 -0.41
N VAL A 100 -9.36 29.55 -1.73
CA VAL A 100 -10.18 28.71 -2.63
C VAL A 100 -9.61 27.29 -2.71
N LYS A 101 -8.29 27.14 -2.93
CA LYS A 101 -7.65 25.81 -2.94
C LYS A 101 -7.76 25.11 -1.57
N PHE A 102 -7.65 25.87 -0.49
CA PHE A 102 -7.86 25.35 0.86
C PHE A 102 -9.29 24.81 1.05
N ALA A 103 -10.31 25.59 0.65
CA ALA A 103 -11.70 25.20 0.73
C ALA A 103 -12.00 23.98 -0.18
N GLN A 104 -11.43 23.93 -1.38
CA GLN A 104 -11.54 22.78 -2.28
C GLN A 104 -10.94 21.50 -1.66
N MET A 105 -9.75 21.59 -1.04
CA MET A 105 -9.14 20.49 -0.31
C MET A 105 -10.01 20.03 0.87
N ALA A 106 -10.53 20.98 1.66
CA ALA A 106 -11.43 20.68 2.78
C ALA A 106 -12.71 19.97 2.31
N TYR A 107 -13.31 20.48 1.23
CA TYR A 107 -14.50 19.91 0.61
C TYR A 107 -14.22 18.50 0.08
N ALA A 108 -13.10 18.27 -0.61
CA ALA A 108 -12.70 16.95 -1.10
C ALA A 108 -12.58 15.92 0.04
N VAL A 109 -11.90 16.29 1.12
CA VAL A 109 -11.75 15.43 2.31
C VAL A 109 -13.11 15.13 2.94
N ALA A 110 -13.95 16.15 3.12
CA ALA A 110 -15.27 16.01 3.73
C ALA A 110 -16.19 15.13 2.86
N LYS A 111 -16.24 15.38 1.55
CA LYS A 111 -16.99 14.60 0.56
C LYS A 111 -16.55 13.14 0.57
N ASN A 112 -15.25 12.85 0.50
CA ASN A 112 -14.76 11.48 0.51
C ASN A 112 -15.16 10.75 1.81
N LYS A 113 -14.98 11.39 2.98
CA LYS A 113 -15.38 10.79 4.26
C LYS A 113 -16.88 10.55 4.37
N LEU A 114 -17.69 11.48 3.89
CA LEU A 114 -19.15 11.35 3.86
C LEU A 114 -19.57 10.19 2.96
N MET A 115 -19.02 10.10 1.75
CA MET A 115 -19.32 9.02 0.82
C MET A 115 -18.89 7.66 1.39
N ASN A 116 -17.72 7.55 1.99
CA ASN A 116 -17.25 6.29 2.58
C ASN A 116 -18.12 5.87 3.78
N TRP A 117 -18.56 6.84 4.60
CA TRP A 117 -19.54 6.58 5.66
C TRP A 117 -20.87 6.10 5.09
N LEU A 118 -21.39 6.75 4.05
CA LEU A 118 -22.66 6.40 3.40
C LEU A 118 -22.58 5.00 2.80
N TYR A 119 -21.53 4.67 2.03
CA TYR A 119 -21.34 3.33 1.46
C TYR A 119 -21.26 2.26 2.55
N MET A 120 -20.55 2.52 3.64
CA MET A 120 -20.47 1.60 4.77
C MET A 120 -21.86 1.37 5.43
N LYS A 121 -22.68 2.42 5.53
CA LYS A 121 -24.05 2.34 6.06
C LYS A 121 -24.97 1.58 5.11
N LEU A 122 -24.89 1.85 3.81
CA LEU A 122 -25.65 1.15 2.78
C LEU A 122 -25.33 -0.35 2.82
N HIS A 123 -24.06 -0.75 2.81
CA HIS A 123 -23.69 -2.17 2.92
C HIS A 123 -24.19 -2.80 4.22
N LYS A 124 -24.19 -2.06 5.33
CA LYS A 124 -24.79 -2.56 6.59
C LYS A 124 -26.30 -2.79 6.45
N ILE A 125 -27.02 -1.93 5.74
CA ILE A 125 -28.46 -2.08 5.48
C ILE A 125 -28.70 -3.26 4.53
N TYR A 126 -27.96 -3.35 3.43
CA TYR A 126 -28.04 -4.46 2.47
C TYR A 126 -27.71 -5.83 3.09
N SER A 127 -26.83 -5.87 4.09
CA SER A 127 -26.50 -7.11 4.80
C SER A 127 -27.57 -7.61 5.77
N LYS A 128 -28.75 -6.99 5.84
CA LYS A 128 -29.86 -7.44 6.69
C LYS A 128 -30.76 -8.41 5.91
N PRO A 129 -30.94 -9.67 6.38
CA PRO A 129 -31.88 -10.61 5.75
C PRO A 129 -33.33 -10.12 5.76
N SER A 130 -33.71 -9.37 6.79
CA SER A 130 -35.02 -8.73 6.93
C SER A 130 -34.89 -7.43 7.72
N TRP A 131 -35.82 -6.49 7.54
CA TRP A 131 -35.76 -5.17 8.17
C TRP A 131 -35.70 -5.21 9.70
N ARG A 132 -36.28 -6.24 10.34
CA ARG A 132 -36.26 -6.47 11.81
C ARG A 132 -35.00 -7.18 12.31
N THR A 133 -34.18 -7.75 11.42
CA THR A 133 -33.01 -8.54 11.80
C THR A 133 -31.74 -7.69 11.93
N ARG A 134 -30.77 -8.18 12.71
CA ARG A 134 -29.46 -7.53 12.84
C ARG A 134 -28.68 -7.67 11.53
N ALA A 135 -27.92 -6.63 11.19
CA ALA A 135 -27.02 -6.65 10.04
C ALA A 135 -25.94 -7.73 10.21
N LEU A 136 -25.74 -8.55 9.17
CA LEU A 136 -24.68 -9.56 9.14
C LEU A 136 -23.30 -8.90 9.02
N PHE A 137 -23.21 -7.82 8.23
CA PHE A 137 -21.97 -7.09 8.05
C PHE A 137 -21.58 -6.31 9.32
N LYS A 138 -20.38 -6.64 9.83
CA LYS A 138 -19.77 -5.98 10.99
C LYS A 138 -18.43 -5.36 10.58
N PRO A 139 -18.34 -4.02 10.48
CA PRO A 139 -17.12 -3.37 9.99
C PRO A 139 -15.92 -3.46 10.94
N LYS A 140 -16.09 -3.86 12.22
CA LYS A 140 -14.99 -4.06 13.21
C LYS A 140 -13.84 -3.03 13.12
N LYS A 141 -14.15 -1.73 13.00
CA LYS A 141 -13.15 -0.68 12.71
C LYS A 141 -12.01 -0.61 13.74
N ALA A 142 -12.33 -0.88 15.01
CA ALA A 142 -11.35 -0.88 16.10
C ALA A 142 -10.25 -1.94 15.92
N ALA A 143 -10.53 -3.03 15.21
CA ALA A 143 -9.55 -4.10 14.97
C ALA A 143 -8.58 -3.78 13.81
N ILE A 144 -8.89 -2.80 12.96
CA ILE A 144 -8.09 -2.53 11.75
C ILE A 144 -6.70 -2.01 12.11
N VAL A 145 -6.62 -1.03 13.01
CA VAL A 145 -5.34 -0.42 13.39
C VAL A 145 -4.36 -1.42 14.04
N PRO A 146 -4.76 -2.25 15.03
CA PRO A 146 -3.86 -3.27 15.56
C PRO A 146 -3.49 -4.32 14.51
N THR A 147 -4.43 -4.73 13.64
CA THR A 147 -4.13 -5.65 12.53
C THR A 147 -3.10 -5.06 11.57
N ALA A 148 -3.21 -3.77 11.23
CA ALA A 148 -2.26 -3.09 10.36
C ALA A 148 -0.84 -3.05 10.95
N ARG A 149 -0.72 -2.82 12.25
CA ARG A 149 0.57 -2.83 12.97
C ARG A 149 1.21 -4.21 12.93
N ASP A 150 0.42 -5.26 13.21
CA ASP A 150 0.90 -6.65 13.18
C ASP A 150 1.38 -7.04 11.77
N LEU A 151 0.54 -6.82 10.75
CA LEU A 151 0.89 -7.12 9.37
C LEU A 151 2.13 -6.34 8.90
N HIS A 152 2.24 -5.06 9.26
CA HIS A 152 3.41 -4.24 8.91
C HIS A 152 4.70 -4.77 9.54
N ALA A 153 4.66 -5.13 10.83
CA ALA A 153 5.82 -5.70 11.51
C ALA A 153 6.20 -7.07 10.92
N ARG A 154 5.22 -7.95 10.67
CA ARG A 154 5.44 -9.27 10.07
C ARG A 154 6.01 -9.15 8.66
N MET A 155 5.46 -8.27 7.83
CA MET A 155 5.97 -8.00 6.49
C MET A 155 7.43 -7.53 6.54
N ASN A 156 7.75 -6.50 7.33
CA ASN A 156 9.11 -5.98 7.38
C ASN A 156 10.12 -7.01 7.94
N ALA A 157 9.72 -7.77 8.96
CA ALA A 157 10.55 -8.83 9.52
C ALA A 157 10.75 -9.99 8.53
N ALA A 158 9.70 -10.37 7.77
CA ALA A 158 9.78 -11.38 6.73
C ALA A 158 10.66 -10.92 5.56
N ILE A 159 10.55 -9.65 5.13
CA ILE A 159 11.48 -9.04 4.19
C ILE A 159 12.89 -9.19 4.75
N ALA A 160 13.17 -8.74 5.98
CA ALA A 160 14.53 -8.76 6.54
C ALA A 160 15.15 -10.17 6.53
N ARG A 161 14.40 -11.17 7.01
CA ARG A 161 14.82 -12.59 7.03
C ARG A 161 14.88 -13.26 5.66
N GLY A 162 14.17 -12.73 4.66
CA GLY A 162 14.02 -13.39 3.36
C GLY A 162 12.97 -14.51 3.35
N ASP A 163 12.01 -14.46 4.29
CA ASP A 163 10.94 -15.44 4.43
C ASP A 163 9.81 -15.16 3.43
N LYS A 164 9.89 -15.80 2.25
CA LYS A 164 8.92 -15.59 1.17
C LYS A 164 7.55 -16.17 1.48
N ASP A 165 7.47 -17.22 2.27
CA ASP A 165 6.19 -17.86 2.58
C ASP A 165 5.34 -16.98 3.49
N GLU A 166 5.98 -16.33 4.47
CA GLU A 166 5.31 -15.33 5.28
C GLU A 166 4.88 -14.11 4.45
N LEU A 167 5.72 -13.65 3.51
CA LEU A 167 5.34 -12.57 2.58
C LEU A 167 4.11 -12.92 1.74
N ARG A 168 4.00 -14.16 1.26
CA ARG A 168 2.84 -14.63 0.49
C ARG A 168 1.55 -14.61 1.32
N ARG A 169 1.64 -14.85 2.63
CA ARG A 169 0.49 -14.84 3.54
C ARG A 169 0.02 -13.43 3.86
N VAL A 170 0.95 -12.50 4.12
CA VAL A 170 0.62 -11.15 4.62
C VAL A 170 0.39 -10.12 3.52
N CYS A 171 0.92 -10.33 2.32
CA CYS A 171 0.80 -9.40 1.19
C CYS A 171 -0.19 -9.91 0.14
N THR A 172 -0.74 -8.98 -0.66
CA THR A 172 -1.36 -9.35 -1.94
C THR A 172 -0.32 -9.92 -2.89
N GLN A 173 -0.77 -10.70 -3.89
CA GLN A 173 0.16 -11.36 -4.81
C GLN A 173 1.09 -10.39 -5.54
N GLU A 174 0.59 -9.24 -5.99
CA GLU A 174 1.41 -8.24 -6.68
C GLU A 174 2.51 -7.65 -5.79
N LEU A 175 2.18 -7.35 -4.52
CA LEU A 175 3.17 -6.85 -3.58
C LEU A 175 4.17 -7.95 -3.21
N TYR A 176 3.69 -9.18 -3.01
CA TYR A 176 4.53 -10.35 -2.77
C TYR A 176 5.56 -10.53 -3.89
N GLN A 177 5.16 -10.49 -5.16
CA GLN A 177 6.09 -10.66 -6.29
C GLN A 177 7.20 -9.60 -6.28
N LYS A 178 6.86 -8.34 -5.98
CA LYS A 178 7.83 -7.25 -5.88
C LYS A 178 8.80 -7.48 -4.73
N LEU A 179 8.30 -7.81 -3.54
CA LEU A 179 9.12 -8.04 -2.35
C LEU A 179 9.97 -9.30 -2.47
N ALA A 180 9.45 -10.36 -3.07
CA ALA A 180 10.19 -11.57 -3.37
C ALA A 180 11.36 -11.29 -4.31
N GLY A 181 11.14 -10.49 -5.37
CA GLY A 181 12.22 -10.04 -6.25
C GLY A 181 13.30 -9.23 -5.52
N VAL A 182 12.91 -8.41 -4.54
CA VAL A 182 13.85 -7.68 -3.66
C VAL A 182 14.63 -8.62 -2.74
N VAL A 183 14.00 -9.69 -2.25
CA VAL A 183 14.68 -10.73 -1.46
C VAL A 183 15.67 -11.49 -2.34
N ASP A 184 15.29 -11.84 -3.56
CA ASP A 184 16.12 -12.59 -4.52
C ASP A 184 17.31 -11.81 -5.05
N ALA A 185 17.17 -10.49 -5.20
CA ALA A 185 18.25 -9.62 -5.66
C ALA A 185 19.35 -9.38 -4.62
N ARG A 186 19.27 -9.98 -3.41
CA ARG A 186 20.26 -9.77 -2.36
C ARG A 186 21.56 -10.52 -2.66
N PRO A 187 22.73 -9.94 -2.28
CA PRO A 187 23.98 -10.68 -2.30
C PRO A 187 23.86 -11.97 -1.47
N ARG A 188 24.35 -13.08 -2.02
CA ARG A 188 24.40 -14.36 -1.30
C ARG A 188 25.21 -14.20 -0.01
N GLY A 189 24.75 -14.85 1.06
CA GLY A 189 25.40 -14.76 2.37
C GLY A 189 25.07 -13.48 3.16
N GLN A 190 24.33 -12.52 2.60
CA GLN A 190 23.88 -11.34 3.35
C GLN A 190 22.39 -11.42 3.66
N SER A 191 22.04 -11.27 4.94
CA SER A 191 20.67 -11.03 5.37
C SER A 191 20.53 -9.63 5.95
N MET A 192 19.29 -9.23 6.25
CA MET A 192 19.03 -7.98 6.96
C MET A 192 18.34 -8.30 8.28
N ARG A 193 18.62 -7.48 9.28
CA ARG A 193 17.87 -7.47 10.53
C ARG A 193 17.03 -6.20 10.58
N TRP A 194 15.76 -6.35 10.89
CA TRP A 194 14.82 -5.24 11.05
C TRP A 194 14.29 -5.23 12.47
N GLU A 195 14.29 -4.06 13.07
CA GLU A 195 13.82 -3.83 14.42
C GLU A 195 12.99 -2.55 14.51
N LEU A 196 11.97 -2.61 15.34
CA LEU A 196 11.14 -1.46 15.66
C LEU A 196 11.67 -0.82 16.94
N VAL A 197 12.19 0.40 16.84
CA VAL A 197 12.86 1.08 17.97
C VAL A 197 11.86 1.56 19.01
N SER A 198 10.67 1.97 18.58
CA SER A 198 9.61 2.48 19.45
C SER A 198 8.23 2.00 18.99
N PRO A 199 7.26 1.86 19.92
CA PRO A 199 5.89 1.49 19.56
C PRO A 199 5.31 2.47 18.52
N PRO A 200 4.78 1.96 17.40
CA PRO A 200 4.43 2.81 16.27
C PRO A 200 3.11 3.51 16.54
N ARG A 201 3.04 4.82 16.24
CA ARG A 201 1.77 5.56 16.27
C ARG A 201 1.01 5.23 14.99
N ALA A 202 -0.21 4.74 15.12
CA ALA A 202 -1.01 4.35 13.96
C ALA A 202 -2.42 4.94 14.05
N ARG A 203 -2.95 5.39 12.91
CA ARG A 203 -4.32 5.91 12.80
C ARG A 203 -5.01 5.45 11.52
N LEU A 204 -6.28 5.11 11.64
CA LEU A 204 -7.13 4.85 10.47
C LEU A 204 -7.36 6.18 9.74
N THR A 205 -6.95 6.23 8.47
CA THR A 205 -6.98 7.43 7.63
C THR A 205 -8.19 7.38 6.71
N ASP A 206 -8.43 6.22 6.11
CA ASP A 206 -9.58 5.99 5.26
C ASP A 206 -10.06 4.52 5.35
N ASP A 207 -11.34 4.27 5.09
CA ASP A 207 -11.97 2.94 5.18
C ASP A 207 -13.13 2.88 4.17
N LYS A 208 -12.89 2.15 3.09
CA LYS A 208 -13.73 2.05 1.91
C LYS A 208 -14.24 0.63 1.70
N ILE A 209 -15.42 0.54 1.13
CA ILE A 209 -16.03 -0.71 0.68
C ILE A 209 -16.62 -0.47 -0.71
N ALA A 210 -16.35 -1.39 -1.63
CA ALA A 210 -16.82 -1.30 -3.01
C ALA A 210 -17.19 -2.70 -3.51
N MET A 211 -18.15 -2.76 -4.42
CA MET A 211 -18.48 -3.98 -5.15
C MET A 211 -17.71 -3.96 -6.46
N MET A 212 -16.89 -4.99 -6.68
CA MET A 212 -16.10 -5.16 -7.89
C MET A 212 -16.78 -6.23 -8.77
N PRO A 213 -17.20 -5.90 -9.99
CA PRO A 213 -17.61 -6.92 -10.95
C PRO A 213 -16.36 -7.69 -11.40
N LEU A 214 -16.33 -9.01 -11.14
CA LEU A 214 -15.27 -9.90 -11.62
C LEU A 214 -15.63 -10.47 -12.98
N THR A 215 -16.89 -10.86 -13.15
CA THR A 215 -17.48 -11.31 -14.40
C THR A 215 -18.86 -10.68 -14.57
N GLN A 216 -19.52 -10.94 -15.70
CA GLN A 216 -20.89 -10.47 -15.93
C GLN A 216 -21.90 -11.05 -14.90
N ALA A 217 -21.59 -12.20 -14.29
CA ALA A 217 -22.48 -12.90 -13.35
C ALA A 217 -21.97 -12.90 -11.89
N GLU A 218 -20.69 -12.57 -11.67
CA GLU A 218 -20.07 -12.59 -10.34
C GLU A 218 -19.50 -11.21 -10.01
N SER A 219 -19.99 -10.64 -8.91
CA SER A 219 -19.36 -9.53 -8.23
C SER A 219 -18.80 -10.00 -6.90
N ARG A 220 -17.80 -9.28 -6.38
CA ARG A 220 -17.27 -9.47 -5.03
C ARG A 220 -17.15 -8.15 -4.33
N THR A 221 -17.50 -8.14 -3.06
CA THR A 221 -17.30 -6.97 -2.23
C THR A 221 -15.85 -6.92 -1.72
N ILE A 222 -15.13 -5.87 -2.07
CA ILE A 222 -13.78 -5.57 -1.58
C ILE A 222 -13.85 -4.46 -0.55
N ARG A 223 -13.09 -4.60 0.53
CA ARG A 223 -12.90 -3.56 1.53
C ARG A 223 -11.44 -3.18 1.62
N GLN A 224 -11.19 -1.88 1.63
CA GLN A 224 -9.86 -1.33 1.81
C GLN A 224 -9.80 -0.38 2.97
N ALA A 225 -8.75 -0.50 3.76
CA ALA A 225 -8.49 0.39 4.87
C ALA A 225 -7.08 0.95 4.76
N ILE A 226 -6.97 2.27 4.91
CA ILE A 226 -5.71 2.98 4.85
C ILE A 226 -5.32 3.38 6.26
N VAL A 227 -4.19 2.88 6.74
CA VAL A 227 -3.66 3.17 8.07
C VAL A 227 -2.35 3.92 7.93
N THR A 228 -2.31 5.14 8.48
CA THR A 228 -1.05 5.88 8.60
C THR A 228 -0.29 5.33 9.79
N ILE A 229 0.93 4.85 9.58
CA ILE A 229 1.85 4.36 10.61
C ILE A 229 3.07 5.29 10.65
N SER A 230 3.31 5.87 11.82
CA SER A 230 4.51 6.63 12.14
C SER A 230 5.39 5.81 13.07
N SER A 231 6.60 5.48 12.64
CA SER A 231 7.50 4.55 13.34
C SER A 231 8.96 4.96 13.20
N THR A 232 9.76 4.60 14.20
CA THR A 232 11.23 4.66 14.12
C THR A 232 11.73 3.23 13.90
N GLN A 233 12.36 2.99 12.75
CA GLN A 233 12.81 1.66 12.35
C GLN A 233 14.33 1.61 12.31
N ARG A 234 14.91 0.51 12.78
CA ARG A 234 16.33 0.20 12.70
C ARG A 234 16.52 -0.98 11.76
N VAL A 235 17.47 -0.85 10.84
CA VAL A 235 17.87 -1.96 9.96
C VAL A 235 19.38 -2.05 9.92
N SER A 236 19.89 -3.28 9.98
CA SER A 236 21.32 -3.61 9.88
C SER A 236 21.52 -4.74 8.88
N LYS A 237 22.72 -4.80 8.28
CA LYS A 237 23.13 -5.95 7.46
C LYS A 237 23.72 -7.00 8.37
N VAL A 238 23.41 -8.26 8.08
CA VAL A 238 23.91 -9.41 8.79
C VAL A 238 24.69 -10.28 7.83
N ASP A 239 25.91 -10.63 8.21
CA ASP A 239 26.73 -11.55 7.45
C ASP A 239 26.50 -12.98 7.94
N ASN A 240 25.82 -13.77 7.12
CA ASN A 240 25.50 -15.15 7.44
C ASN A 240 26.73 -16.07 7.34
N ALA A 241 27.79 -15.67 6.63
CA ALA A 241 29.02 -16.46 6.52
C ALA A 241 29.83 -16.42 7.83
N HIS A 242 29.74 -15.31 8.57
CA HIS A 242 30.47 -15.07 9.82
C HIS A 242 29.54 -15.19 11.04
N GLY A 243 28.71 -16.23 11.08
CA GLY A 243 27.89 -16.56 12.25
C GLY A 243 26.72 -15.61 12.53
N GLY A 244 26.29 -14.81 11.55
CA GLY A 244 25.13 -13.91 11.72
C GLY A 244 25.45 -12.62 12.47
N LEU A 245 26.71 -12.17 12.47
CA LEU A 245 27.12 -10.91 13.08
C LEU A 245 26.63 -9.70 12.25
N GLU A 246 26.29 -8.62 12.95
CA GLU A 246 25.98 -7.35 12.30
C GLU A 246 27.23 -6.78 11.62
N VAL A 247 27.11 -6.41 10.35
CA VAL A 247 28.21 -5.78 9.61
C VAL A 247 28.49 -4.39 10.22
N PRO A 248 29.73 -4.12 10.67
CA PRO A 248 30.06 -2.81 11.26
C PRO A 248 29.72 -1.64 10.34
N GLY A 249 29.12 -0.59 10.90
CA GLY A 249 28.71 0.60 10.13
C GLY A 249 27.48 0.41 9.24
N SER A 250 26.84 -0.77 9.24
CA SER A 250 25.64 -1.03 8.42
C SER A 250 24.34 -0.60 9.07
N VAL A 251 24.34 -0.35 10.39
CA VAL A 251 23.16 0.03 11.17
C VAL A 251 22.66 1.40 10.72
N LYS A 252 21.38 1.47 10.36
CA LYS A 252 20.71 2.74 10.09
C LYS A 252 19.38 2.77 10.83
N THR A 253 19.16 3.86 11.55
CA THR A 253 17.89 4.16 12.23
C THR A 253 17.20 5.29 11.50
N LYS A 254 15.90 5.17 11.27
CA LYS A 254 15.14 6.17 10.51
C LYS A 254 13.71 6.31 11.01
N ASP A 255 13.25 7.56 11.11
CA ASP A 255 11.86 7.90 11.29
C ASP A 255 11.09 7.87 9.96
N MET A 256 9.97 7.16 9.96
CA MET A 256 9.15 6.93 8.76
C MET A 256 7.67 7.13 9.04
N VAL A 257 7.00 7.74 8.07
CA VAL A 257 5.53 7.82 8.01
C VAL A 257 5.08 7.13 6.73
N GLU A 258 4.26 6.10 6.88
CA GLU A 258 3.81 5.23 5.79
C GLU A 258 2.29 5.13 5.82
N HIS A 259 1.64 5.25 4.66
CA HIS A 259 0.19 5.07 4.52
C HIS A 259 -0.07 3.68 3.97
N LEU A 260 -0.23 2.71 4.87
CA LEU A 260 -0.40 1.30 4.54
C LEU A 260 -1.82 1.05 4.05
N VAL A 261 -1.96 0.41 2.89
CA VAL A 261 -3.25 -0.04 2.36
C VAL A 261 -3.44 -1.50 2.71
N LEU A 262 -4.48 -1.77 3.47
CA LEU A 262 -4.98 -3.12 3.72
C LEU A 262 -6.15 -3.40 2.80
N THR A 263 -6.22 -4.63 2.30
CA THR A 263 -7.35 -5.12 1.52
C THR A 263 -7.89 -6.42 2.12
N ALA A 264 -9.20 -6.58 2.08
CA ALA A 264 -9.88 -7.82 2.43
C ALA A 264 -11.12 -7.99 1.53
N PHE A 265 -11.33 -9.21 1.06
CA PHE A 265 -12.56 -9.59 0.38
C PHE A 265 -13.64 -9.96 1.38
N LEU A 266 -14.88 -9.69 1.03
CA LEU A 266 -16.05 -10.14 1.77
C LEU A 266 -16.79 -11.19 0.96
N ASP A 267 -17.27 -12.20 1.65
CA ASP A 267 -18.24 -13.13 1.08
C ASP A 267 -19.61 -12.44 1.04
N ASP A 268 -20.19 -12.29 -0.16
CA ASP A 268 -21.45 -11.57 -0.36
C ASP A 268 -22.66 -12.30 0.25
N LYS A 269 -22.54 -13.60 0.55
CA LYS A 269 -23.60 -14.37 1.22
C LYS A 269 -23.52 -14.25 2.73
N THR A 270 -22.34 -14.52 3.30
CA THR A 270 -22.15 -14.59 4.75
C THR A 270 -21.75 -13.25 5.38
N TRP A 271 -21.33 -12.28 4.57
CA TRP A 271 -20.74 -11.00 4.96
C TRP A 271 -19.51 -11.13 5.87
N GLN A 272 -18.86 -12.29 5.83
CA GLN A 272 -17.62 -12.53 6.54
C GLN A 272 -16.44 -11.97 5.74
N SER A 273 -15.51 -11.34 6.45
CA SER A 273 -14.28 -10.80 5.86
C SER A 273 -13.23 -11.90 5.82
N ALA A 274 -12.60 -12.07 4.67
CA ALA A 274 -11.32 -12.76 4.56
C ALA A 274 -10.26 -12.05 5.43
N PRO A 275 -9.14 -12.72 5.75
CA PRO A 275 -8.01 -12.09 6.44
C PRO A 275 -7.50 -10.87 5.67
N TRP A 276 -7.13 -9.83 6.40
CA TRP A 276 -6.51 -8.64 5.81
C TRP A 276 -5.14 -8.98 5.22
N LYS A 277 -4.89 -8.50 4.01
CA LYS A 277 -3.58 -8.52 3.35
C LYS A 277 -3.11 -7.10 3.06
N ILE A 278 -1.80 -6.90 3.04
CA ILE A 278 -1.20 -5.63 2.64
C ILE A 278 -1.22 -5.54 1.12
N TRP A 279 -1.93 -4.54 0.59
CA TRP A 279 -1.93 -4.23 -0.84
C TRP A 279 -0.68 -3.44 -1.23
N GLY A 280 -0.26 -2.50 -0.38
CA GLY A 280 0.89 -1.64 -0.65
C GLY A 280 0.89 -0.41 0.25
N THR A 281 1.55 0.64 -0.23
CA THR A 281 1.55 1.96 0.44
C THR A 281 1.14 3.04 -0.54
N LEU A 282 0.55 4.13 -0.02
CA LEU A 282 0.14 5.26 -0.84
C LEU A 282 0.87 6.54 -0.49
N PRO A 283 1.05 7.44 -1.48
CA PRO A 283 1.37 8.82 -1.21
C PRO A 283 0.21 9.56 -0.56
N GLU A 284 0.56 10.69 0.04
CA GLU A 284 -0.44 11.69 0.37
C GLU A 284 -1.09 12.23 -0.90
N THR A 285 -2.39 12.44 -0.84
CA THR A 285 -3.18 12.93 -1.95
C THR A 285 -2.96 14.44 -2.10
N THR A 286 -2.57 14.86 -3.30
CA THR A 286 -2.56 16.28 -3.69
C THR A 286 -3.94 16.68 -4.22
N LEU A 287 -4.27 17.97 -4.13
CA LEU A 287 -5.56 18.46 -4.64
C LEU A 287 -5.68 18.22 -6.15
N GLU A 288 -4.60 18.50 -6.89
CA GLU A 288 -4.50 18.32 -8.34
C GLU A 288 -4.67 16.85 -8.71
N GLY A 289 -3.93 15.94 -8.07
CA GLY A 289 -4.04 14.51 -8.33
C GLY A 289 -5.43 13.95 -8.02
N TYR A 290 -6.11 14.48 -6.99
CA TYR A 290 -7.49 14.11 -6.71
C TYR A 290 -8.46 14.60 -7.79
N GLN A 291 -8.30 15.82 -8.28
CA GLN A 291 -9.15 16.37 -9.35
C GLN A 291 -8.97 15.61 -10.67
N GLU A 292 -7.73 15.26 -11.01
CA GLU A 292 -7.42 14.42 -12.17
C GLU A 292 -8.06 13.04 -12.04
N GLU A 293 -8.00 12.41 -10.87
CA GLU A 293 -8.63 11.12 -10.62
C GLU A 293 -10.17 11.18 -10.75
N VAL A 294 -10.79 12.24 -10.22
CA VAL A 294 -12.24 12.49 -10.37
C VAL A 294 -12.62 12.55 -11.85
N GLN A 295 -11.91 13.39 -12.63
CA GLN A 295 -12.20 13.61 -14.04
C GLN A 295 -12.02 12.32 -14.85
N ALA A 296 -10.95 11.57 -14.58
CA ALA A 296 -10.71 10.29 -15.23
C ALA A 296 -11.83 9.28 -14.90
N TYR A 297 -12.29 9.24 -13.65
CA TYR A 297 -13.39 8.37 -13.24
C TYR A 297 -14.72 8.74 -13.89
N GLU A 298 -15.04 10.03 -13.95
CA GLU A 298 -16.25 10.54 -14.61
C GLU A 298 -16.25 10.20 -16.11
N ALA A 299 -15.12 10.42 -16.80
CA ALA A 299 -14.97 10.04 -18.20
C ALA A 299 -15.21 8.55 -18.43
N MET A 300 -14.59 7.67 -17.61
CA MET A 300 -14.79 6.22 -17.70
C MET A 300 -16.25 5.81 -17.45
N SER A 301 -16.93 6.44 -16.49
CA SER A 301 -18.33 6.14 -16.19
C SER A 301 -19.26 6.54 -17.34
N THR A 302 -18.94 7.63 -18.04
CA THR A 302 -19.72 8.13 -19.17
C THR A 302 -19.56 7.22 -20.39
N GLU A 303 -18.35 6.72 -20.64
CA GLU A 303 -18.07 5.74 -21.70
C GLU A 303 -18.73 4.37 -21.47
N GLN A 304 -18.92 3.96 -20.21
CA GLN A 304 -19.62 2.73 -19.89
C GLN A 304 -21.13 2.87 -20.09
N ASN A 305 -21.71 4.04 -19.82
CA ASN A 305 -23.14 4.29 -19.96
C ASN A 305 -23.58 4.55 -21.41
N SER A 306 -22.64 4.87 -22.32
CA SER A 306 -22.95 5.10 -23.74
C SER A 306 -22.90 3.84 -24.61
N LYS A 307 -22.57 2.68 -24.02
CA LYS A 307 -22.55 1.36 -24.66
C LYS A 307 -23.69 0.50 -24.15
#